data_AF-A0A0C3PLK1-F1
#
_entry.id   AF-A0A0C3PLK1-F1
#
_cell.length_a   1.000
_cell.length_b   1.000
_cell.length_c   1.000
_cell.angle_alpha   90.00
_cell.angle_beta   90.00
_cell.angle_gamma   90.00
#
_symmetry.space_group_name_H-M   'P 1'
#
loop_
_entity.id
_entity.type
_entity.pdbx_description
1 polymer ?
#
loop_
_entity_poly.entity_id
_entity_poly.type
_entity_poly.pdbx_seq_one_letter_code
_entity_poly.pdbx_strand_id
1 'polypeptide(L)'
;GDLDEAISLSRAALELRPPGHPHHDATLHNLAVSLRCRFDKQAAIGDLDEAISLSRAALELRPPGHPDRGKYLYGLACDLWTKFQKQRTIVDLNEAITLYQYVLRLHRTEHPSRAASL
;
A
#
# COMPACT_ATOMS: atom_id res chain seq x y z
N GLY A 1 -20.15 10.54 -0.84
CA GLY A 1 -19.28 11.73 -0.89
C GLY A 1 -18.13 11.47 -1.85
N ASP A 2 -17.22 12.43 -2.04
CA ASP A 2 -16.08 12.35 -2.99
C ASP A 2 -15.30 11.02 -2.89
N LEU A 3 -15.05 10.54 -1.66
CA LEU A 3 -14.40 9.23 -1.45
C LEU A 3 -15.21 8.03 -1.95
N ASP A 4 -16.54 8.05 -1.82
CA ASP A 4 -17.38 6.95 -2.32
C ASP A 4 -17.40 6.92 -3.86
N GLU A 5 -17.34 8.09 -4.48
CA GLU A 5 -17.21 8.23 -5.92
C GLU A 5 -15.84 7.73 -6.40
N ALA A 6 -14.74 8.13 -5.74
CA ALA A 6 -13.40 7.65 -6.03
C ALA A 6 -13.28 6.12 -5.91
N ILE A 7 -13.89 5.53 -4.88
CA ILE A 7 -13.95 4.07 -4.70
C ILE A 7 -14.75 3.42 -5.84
N SER A 8 -15.91 3.97 -6.19
CA SER A 8 -16.77 3.44 -7.24
C SER A 8 -16.08 3.48 -8.61
N LEU A 9 -15.41 4.60 -8.94
CA LEU A 9 -14.63 4.76 -10.16
C LEU A 9 -13.43 3.82 -10.20
N SER A 10 -12.73 3.63 -9.08
CA SER A 10 -11.59 2.71 -9.02
C SER A 10 -12.02 1.25 -9.17
N ARG A 11 -13.20 0.87 -8.64
CA ARG A 11 -13.81 -0.45 -8.86
C ARG A 11 -14.19 -0.65 -10.33
N ALA A 12 -14.85 0.32 -10.95
CA ALA A 12 -15.16 0.25 -12.38
C ALA A 12 -13.89 0.16 -13.24
N ALA A 13 -12.82 0.87 -12.85
CA ALA A 13 -11.54 0.80 -13.55
C ALA A 13 -10.87 -0.59 -13.43
N LEU A 14 -11.10 -1.34 -12.34
CA LEU A 14 -10.59 -2.72 -12.21
C LEU A 14 -11.25 -3.67 -13.20
N GLU A 15 -12.56 -3.52 -13.44
CA GLU A 15 -13.27 -4.30 -14.46
C GLU A 15 -12.70 -4.04 -15.86
N LEU A 16 -12.29 -2.81 -16.13
CA LEU A 16 -11.68 -2.43 -17.42
C LEU A 16 -10.18 -2.76 -17.52
N ARG A 17 -9.53 -3.06 -16.39
CA ARG A 17 -8.09 -3.33 -16.30
C ARG A 17 -7.89 -4.66 -15.59
N PRO A 18 -8.21 -5.79 -16.25
CA PRO A 18 -8.10 -7.11 -15.65
C PRO A 18 -6.63 -7.48 -15.36
N PRO A 19 -6.37 -8.57 -14.61
CA PRO A 19 -5.03 -9.10 -14.40
C PRO A 19 -4.23 -9.21 -15.71
N GLY A 20 -2.99 -8.73 -15.69
CA GLY A 20 -2.13 -8.62 -16.88
C GLY A 20 -2.19 -7.27 -17.59
N HIS A 21 -3.19 -6.42 -17.32
CA HIS A 21 -3.22 -5.06 -17.84
C HIS A 21 -2.08 -4.21 -17.21
N PRO A 22 -1.36 -3.36 -17.99
CA PRO A 22 -0.19 -2.61 -17.49
C PRO A 22 -0.43 -1.68 -16.29
N HIS A 23 -1.68 -1.27 -16.10
CA HIS A 23 -2.13 -0.37 -15.01
C HIS A 23 -3.01 -1.06 -13.97
N HIS A 24 -3.08 -2.40 -13.98
CA HIS A 24 -3.89 -3.15 -13.01
C HIS A 24 -3.41 -2.89 -11.57
N ASP A 25 -2.11 -2.98 -11.32
CA ASP A 25 -1.47 -2.71 -10.04
C ASP A 25 -1.73 -1.28 -9.52
N ALA A 26 -1.63 -0.28 -10.40
CA ALA A 26 -1.89 1.10 -10.05
C ALA A 26 -3.36 1.32 -9.65
N THR A 27 -4.27 0.61 -10.31
CA THR A 27 -5.71 0.69 -10.02
C THR A 27 -6.02 0.03 -8.67
N LEU A 28 -5.44 -1.14 -8.39
CA LEU A 28 -5.53 -1.80 -7.08
C LEU A 28 -5.03 -0.89 -5.95
N HIS A 29 -3.85 -0.29 -6.13
CA HIS A 29 -3.26 0.59 -5.13
C HIS A 29 -4.07 1.86 -4.90
N ASN A 30 -4.60 2.48 -5.96
CA ASN A 30 -5.45 3.67 -5.81
C ASN A 30 -6.74 3.35 -5.06
N LEU A 31 -7.37 2.21 -5.34
CA LEU A 31 -8.54 1.76 -4.59
C LEU A 31 -8.21 1.54 -3.11
N ALA A 32 -7.07 0.90 -2.81
CA ALA A 32 -6.60 0.72 -1.43
C ALA A 32 -6.43 2.06 -0.70
N VAL A 33 -5.81 3.06 -1.36
CA VAL A 33 -5.64 4.40 -0.79
C VAL A 33 -6.99 5.07 -0.52
N SER A 34 -7.95 5.01 -1.45
CA SER A 34 -9.28 5.60 -1.24
C SER A 34 -10.03 4.94 -0.08
N LEU A 35 -9.93 3.61 0.05
CA LEU A 35 -10.53 2.86 1.16
C LEU A 35 -9.89 3.21 2.50
N ARG A 36 -8.56 3.28 2.59
CA ARG A 36 -7.87 3.76 3.80
C ARG A 36 -8.33 5.17 4.18
N CYS A 37 -8.40 6.09 3.20
CA CYS A 37 -8.86 7.46 3.46
C CYS A 37 -10.31 7.51 3.95
N ARG A 38 -11.19 6.63 3.46
CA ARG A 38 -12.57 6.54 3.96
C ARG A 38 -12.61 5.96 5.36
N PHE A 39 -11.82 4.93 5.64
CA PHE A 39 -11.65 4.39 6.99
C PHE A 39 -11.19 5.47 7.98
N ASP A 40 -10.18 6.27 7.64
CA ASP A 40 -9.68 7.32 8.54
C ASP A 40 -10.75 8.35 8.91
N LYS A 41 -11.69 8.63 8.00
CA LYS A 41 -12.80 9.57 8.21
C LYS A 41 -14.02 8.96 8.90
N GLN A 42 -14.32 7.70 8.61
CA GLN A 42 -15.62 7.08 8.95
C GLN A 42 -15.49 5.86 9.88
N ALA A 43 -14.28 5.41 10.19
CA ALA A 43 -13.96 4.22 10.99
C ALA A 43 -14.62 2.91 10.49
N ALA A 44 -14.89 2.81 9.18
CA ALA A 44 -15.50 1.64 8.56
C ALA A 44 -14.48 0.49 8.41
N ILE A 45 -14.33 -0.36 9.44
CA ILE A 45 -13.27 -1.38 9.55
C ILE A 45 -13.12 -2.25 8.28
N GLY A 46 -14.23 -2.62 7.63
CA GLY A 46 -14.20 -3.41 6.40
C GLY A 46 -13.39 -2.77 5.26
N ASP A 47 -13.34 -1.44 5.20
CA ASP A 47 -12.54 -0.72 4.19
C ASP A 47 -11.05 -0.93 4.39
N LEU A 48 -10.59 -1.00 5.64
CA LEU A 48 -9.18 -1.13 5.93
C LEU A 48 -8.67 -2.55 5.65
N ASP A 49 -9.47 -3.56 5.94
CA ASP A 49 -9.14 -4.94 5.58
C ASP A 49 -9.09 -5.11 4.04
N GLU A 50 -10.05 -4.52 3.32
CA GLU A 50 -10.04 -4.51 1.85
C GLU A 50 -8.81 -3.76 1.31
N ALA A 51 -8.46 -2.60 1.88
CA ALA A 51 -7.27 -1.84 1.50
C ALA A 51 -5.98 -2.66 1.64
N ILE A 52 -5.81 -3.36 2.77
CA ILE A 52 -4.64 -4.22 3.00
C ILE A 52 -4.57 -5.34 1.95
N SER A 53 -5.68 -6.02 1.67
CA SER A 53 -5.74 -7.08 0.66
C SER A 53 -5.36 -6.56 -0.73
N LEU A 54 -5.87 -5.39 -1.11
CA LEU A 54 -5.56 -4.76 -2.41
C LEU A 54 -4.10 -4.28 -2.50
N SER A 55 -3.57 -3.69 -1.42
CA SER A 55 -2.15 -3.30 -1.33
C SER A 55 -1.21 -4.51 -1.46
N ARG A 56 -1.57 -5.66 -0.88
CA ARG A 56 -0.83 -6.92 -1.08
C ARG A 56 -0.88 -7.40 -2.53
N ALA A 57 -2.07 -7.43 -3.13
CA ALA A 57 -2.22 -7.83 -4.53
C ALA A 57 -1.42 -6.92 -5.48
N ALA A 58 -1.43 -5.60 -5.27
CA ALA A 58 -0.63 -4.67 -6.05
C ALA A 58 0.89 -4.91 -5.88
N LEU A 59 1.33 -5.24 -4.67
CA LEU A 59 2.73 -5.54 -4.37
C LEU A 59 3.22 -6.84 -5.02
N GLU A 60 2.37 -7.86 -5.12
CA GLU A 60 2.69 -9.14 -5.79
C GLU A 60 3.05 -8.94 -7.27
N LEU A 61 2.46 -7.94 -7.92
CA LEU A 61 2.71 -7.60 -9.32
C LEU A 61 4.05 -6.89 -9.55
N ARG A 62 4.75 -6.48 -8.48
CA ARG A 62 6.01 -5.72 -8.55
C ARG A 62 7.11 -6.47 -7.83
N PRO A 63 7.74 -7.48 -8.46
CA PRO A 63 8.71 -8.35 -7.80
C PRO A 63 9.94 -7.60 -7.26
N PRO A 64 10.73 -8.21 -6.34
CA PRO A 64 11.96 -7.62 -5.83
C PRO A 64 12.87 -7.09 -6.95
N GLY A 65 13.39 -5.86 -6.79
CA GLY A 65 14.21 -5.17 -7.80
C GLY A 65 13.41 -4.34 -8.81
N HIS A 66 12.08 -4.43 -8.83
CA HIS A 66 11.26 -3.53 -9.66
C HIS A 66 11.34 -2.09 -9.13
N PRO A 67 11.57 -1.07 -9.98
CA PRO A 67 11.77 0.32 -9.54
C PRO A 67 10.60 0.86 -8.71
N ASP A 68 9.36 0.57 -9.12
CA ASP A 68 8.17 1.04 -8.40
C ASP A 68 7.82 0.22 -7.14
N ARG A 69 8.53 -0.87 -6.80
CA ARG A 69 8.15 -1.75 -5.68
C ARG A 69 8.10 -0.99 -4.35
N GLY A 70 9.00 -0.02 -4.15
CA GLY A 70 9.04 0.81 -2.95
C GLY A 70 7.73 1.54 -2.66
N LYS A 71 7.04 2.03 -3.72
CA LYS A 71 5.75 2.71 -3.60
C LYS A 71 4.67 1.79 -3.01
N TYR A 72 4.57 0.56 -3.51
CA TYR A 72 3.55 -0.40 -3.07
C TYR A 72 3.84 -0.92 -1.65
N LEU A 73 5.12 -1.13 -1.31
CA LEU A 73 5.53 -1.46 0.05
C LEU A 73 5.16 -0.36 1.04
N TYR A 74 5.41 0.90 0.69
CA TYR A 74 5.03 2.05 1.51
C TYR A 74 3.51 2.11 1.71
N GLY A 75 2.73 1.93 0.63
CA GLY A 75 1.27 1.85 0.70
C GLY A 75 0.77 0.83 1.70
N LEU A 76 1.24 -0.42 1.59
CA LEU A 76 0.90 -1.52 2.50
C LEU A 76 1.32 -1.21 3.95
N ALA A 77 2.51 -0.66 4.16
CA ALA A 77 3.00 -0.30 5.48
C ALA A 77 2.12 0.77 6.16
N CYS A 78 1.63 1.74 5.39
CA CYS A 78 0.68 2.74 5.89
C CYS A 78 -0.67 2.11 6.25
N ASP A 79 -1.22 1.19 5.45
CA ASP A 79 -2.48 0.50 5.75
C ASP A 79 -2.38 -0.31 7.06
N LEU A 80 -1.30 -1.10 7.20
CA LEU A 80 -1.03 -1.89 8.40
C LEU A 80 -0.80 -1.00 9.63
N TRP A 81 -0.09 0.11 9.47
CA TRP A 81 0.09 1.09 10.54
C TRP A 81 -1.24 1.69 11.00
N THR A 82 -2.09 2.11 10.07
CA THR A 82 -3.44 2.60 10.37
C THR A 82 -4.25 1.56 11.14
N LYS A 83 -4.16 0.27 10.75
CA LYS A 83 -4.84 -0.83 11.45
C LYS A 83 -4.33 -1.00 12.87
N PHE A 84 -3.01 -1.02 13.05
CA PHE A 84 -2.40 -1.07 14.37
C PHE A 84 -2.84 0.09 15.27
N GLN A 85 -2.85 1.33 14.76
CA GLN A 85 -3.26 2.49 15.55
C GLN A 85 -4.70 2.39 16.08
N LYS A 86 -5.59 1.72 15.35
CA LYS A 86 -7.01 1.60 15.71
C LYS A 86 -7.35 0.33 16.47
N GLN A 87 -6.70 -0.79 16.19
CA GLN A 87 -7.02 -2.09 16.78
C GLN A 87 -5.98 -2.59 17.80
N ARG A 88 -4.80 -1.93 17.92
CA ARG A 88 -3.69 -2.30 18.81
C ARG A 88 -3.23 -3.76 18.68
N THR A 89 -3.41 -4.35 17.49
CA THR A 89 -2.94 -5.70 17.16
C THR A 89 -1.42 -5.69 16.93
N ILE A 90 -0.65 -6.22 17.88
CA ILE A 90 0.84 -6.24 17.83
C ILE A 90 1.37 -6.96 16.57
N VAL A 91 0.62 -7.90 16.00
CA VAL A 91 0.99 -8.61 14.77
C VAL A 91 1.12 -7.66 13.57
N ASP A 92 0.17 -6.73 13.40
CA ASP A 92 0.18 -5.77 12.29
C ASP A 92 1.33 -4.75 12.43
N LEU A 93 1.71 -4.40 13.67
CA LEU A 93 2.85 -3.52 13.95
C LEU A 93 4.18 -4.14 13.52
N ASN A 94 4.41 -5.42 13.86
CA ASN A 94 5.67 -6.09 13.53
C ASN A 94 5.86 -6.22 12.02
N GLU A 95 4.77 -6.45 11.28
CA GLU A 95 4.82 -6.49 9.82
C GLU A 95 5.11 -5.10 9.24
N ALA A 96 4.43 -4.05 9.72
CA ALA A 96 4.69 -2.68 9.28
C ALA A 96 6.16 -2.25 9.50
N ILE A 97 6.73 -2.53 10.67
CA ILE A 97 8.14 -2.25 10.98
C ILE A 97 9.07 -2.96 9.99
N THR A 98 8.81 -4.24 9.73
CA THR A 98 9.62 -5.04 8.80
C THR A 98 9.60 -4.44 7.39
N LEU A 99 8.43 -4.02 6.92
CA LEU A 99 8.26 -3.40 5.60
C LEU A 99 8.96 -2.04 5.50
N TYR A 100 8.82 -1.17 6.51
CA TYR A 100 9.51 0.11 6.55
C TYR A 100 11.04 -0.04 6.52
N GLN A 101 11.57 -0.99 7.30
CA GLN A 101 13.01 -1.28 7.29
C GLN A 101 13.50 -1.75 5.92
N TYR A 102 12.69 -2.55 5.20
CA TYR A 102 13.02 -2.99 3.85
C TYR A 102 13.04 -1.83 2.86
N VAL A 103 12.04 -0.94 2.90
CA VAL A 103 12.00 0.28 2.05
C VAL A 103 13.23 1.17 2.28
N LEU A 104 13.62 1.38 3.54
CA LEU A 104 14.82 2.17 3.87
C LEU A 104 16.11 1.53 3.35
N ARG A 105 16.20 0.20 3.33
CA ARG A 105 17.35 -0.51 2.75
C ARG A 105 17.41 -0.34 1.24
N LEU A 106 16.28 -0.45 0.54
CA LEU A 106 16.21 -0.22 -0.91
C LEU A 106 16.69 1.20 -1.27
N HIS A 107 16.20 2.22 -0.56
CA HIS A 107 16.64 3.61 -0.80
C HIS A 107 18.14 3.82 -0.54
N ARG A 108 18.73 3.13 0.46
CA ARG A 108 20.19 3.18 0.72
C ARG A 108 21.01 2.49 -0.35
N THR A 109 20.49 1.45 -1.00
CA THR A 109 21.18 0.75 -2.10
C THR A 109 21.07 1.49 -3.43
N GLU A 110 20.00 2.26 -3.64
CA GLU A 110 19.81 3.11 -4.83
C GLU A 110 20.57 4.45 -4.74
N HIS A 111 20.96 4.86 -3.53
CA HIS A 111 21.85 6.02 -3.29
C HIS A 111 23.04 5.64 -2.40
N PRO A 112 24.14 5.06 -2.97
CA PRO A 112 25.29 4.59 -2.19
C PRO A 112 26.12 5.67 -1.48
N SER A 113 25.80 6.96 -1.62
CA SER A 113 26.59 8.04 -1.02
C SER A 113 26.03 8.51 0.34
N ARG A 114 26.34 7.78 1.41
CA ARG A 114 26.56 8.35 2.76
C ARG A 114 27.29 7.42 3.74
N ALA A 115 28.08 6.47 3.24
CA ALA A 115 28.96 5.61 4.05
C ALA A 115 30.44 5.99 3.93
N ALA A 116 30.75 7.28 3.74
CA ALA A 116 32.13 7.78 3.81
C ALA A 116 32.16 9.14 4.51
N SER A 117 32.11 9.11 5.84
CA SER A 117 32.68 10.11 6.75
C SER A 117 32.74 9.45 8.13
N LEU A 118 33.83 8.70 8.35
CA LEU A 118 34.38 8.50 9.68
C LEU A 118 34.94 9.83 10.18
#